data_AF-A0A5D5APD4-F1
#
_entry.id   AF-A0A5D5APD4-F1
#
_cell.length_a   1.000
_cell.length_b   1.000
_cell.length_c   1.000
_cell.angle_alpha   90.00
_cell.angle_beta   90.00
_cell.angle_gamma   90.00
#
_symmetry.space_group_name_H-M   'P 1'
#
loop_
_entity.id
_entity.type
_entity.pdbx_description
1 polymer ?
#
loop_
_entity_poly.entity_id
_entity_poly.type
_entity_poly.pdbx_seq_one_letter_code
_entity_poly.pdbx_strand_id
1 'polypeptide(L)'
;MALPYVPVVAFAVVAVSGLFEYTDTRAIHLFGATEGLWVVLNPFYYVTNMFLHLDWSHFRTNMLLWMPFAILLTWMTSNRHVLGLVVGTNVLTSLVLAIGGMAVWGLSGAVFAVVAATLVRATGYAMRGVSRDTLIATLVGVLFPTTFALLAIMVLAGRQTHISHVGHLLGFAFAGVIESVFVVASRQNR
;
A
#
# COMPACT_ATOMS: atom_id res chain seq x y z
N MET A 1 25.37 -2.39 19.48
CA MET A 1 24.48 -1.23 19.22
C MET A 1 24.29 -1.18 17.70
N ALA A 2 23.18 -1.71 17.19
CA ALA A 2 22.98 -1.88 15.74
C ALA A 2 22.52 -0.56 15.12
N LEU A 3 23.10 -0.19 13.97
CA LEU A 3 22.68 0.98 13.19
C LEU A 3 21.15 0.94 13.01
N PRO A 4 20.42 2.03 13.31
CA PRO A 4 18.99 2.09 13.04
C PRO A 4 18.78 1.81 11.55
N TYR A 5 17.96 0.79 11.25
CA TYR A 5 17.77 0.30 9.88
C TYR A 5 17.40 1.47 8.95
N VAL A 6 18.33 1.85 8.07
CA VAL A 6 18.08 2.87 7.04
C VAL A 6 16.88 2.40 6.22
N PRO A 7 15.81 3.20 6.06
CA PRO A 7 14.59 2.81 5.38
C PRO A 7 14.76 2.87 3.86
N VAL A 8 15.67 2.04 3.34
CA VAL A 8 16.09 1.97 1.94
C VAL A 8 14.89 1.81 1.01
N VAL A 9 13.91 0.97 1.34
CA VAL A 9 12.72 0.76 0.50
C VAL A 9 11.89 2.03 0.37
N ALA A 10 11.71 2.77 1.48
CA ALA A 10 10.98 4.03 1.46
C ALA A 10 11.65 5.01 0.48
N PHE A 11 12.97 5.21 0.61
CA PHE A 11 13.73 6.11 -0.25
C PHE A 11 13.83 5.64 -1.70
N ALA A 12 13.99 4.33 -1.93
CA ALA A 12 14.09 3.78 -3.28
C ALA A 12 12.79 4.00 -4.07
N VAL A 13 11.63 3.80 -3.45
CA VAL A 13 10.33 4.06 -4.10
C VAL A 13 10.18 5.53 -4.46
N VAL A 14 10.60 6.45 -3.58
CA VAL A 14 10.58 7.89 -3.87
C VAL A 14 11.55 8.24 -5.00
N ALA A 15 12.77 7.69 -4.97
CA ALA A 15 13.79 7.96 -5.98
C ALA A 15 13.36 7.48 -7.37
N VAL A 16 12.83 6.25 -7.48
CA VAL A 16 12.35 5.70 -8.75
C VAL A 16 11.13 6.45 -9.26
N SER A 17 10.13 6.69 -8.40
CA SER A 17 8.93 7.46 -8.79
C SER A 17 9.30 8.90 -9.18
N GLY A 18 10.19 9.54 -8.43
CA GLY A 18 10.67 10.89 -8.70
C GLY A 18 11.48 10.98 -9.99
N LEU A 19 12.27 9.96 -10.33
CA LEU A 19 12.96 9.88 -11.62
C LEU A 19 11.96 9.77 -12.78
N PHE A 20 10.91 8.96 -12.63
CA PHE A 20 9.85 8.87 -13.63
C PHE A 20 9.12 10.20 -13.80
N GLU A 21 8.78 10.89 -12.71
CA GLU A 21 8.17 12.22 -12.79
C GLU A 21 9.09 13.28 -13.40
N TYR A 22 10.38 13.26 -13.04
CA TYR A 22 11.37 14.20 -13.57
C TYR A 22 11.59 14.03 -15.08
N THR A 23 11.50 12.80 -15.58
CA THR A 23 11.69 12.46 -17.01
C THR A 23 10.39 12.44 -17.81
N ASP A 24 9.25 12.79 -17.19
CA ASP A 24 7.91 12.67 -17.79
C ASP A 24 7.61 11.25 -18.31
N THR A 25 8.10 10.22 -17.60
CA THR A 25 7.82 8.83 -17.91
C THR A 25 6.38 8.50 -17.52
N ARG A 26 5.55 8.12 -18.50
CA ARG A 26 4.13 7.78 -18.33
C ARG A 26 3.86 6.33 -18.75
N ALA A 27 2.70 5.81 -18.37
CA ALA A 27 2.28 4.46 -18.74
C ALA A 27 2.37 4.20 -20.26
N ILE A 28 1.99 5.17 -21.09
CA ILE A 28 2.08 5.04 -22.55
C ILE A 28 3.52 4.82 -23.04
N HIS A 29 4.53 5.37 -22.36
CA HIS A 29 5.94 5.21 -22.72
C HIS A 29 6.46 3.80 -22.40
N LEU A 30 5.94 3.15 -21.35
CA LEU A 30 6.39 1.83 -20.91
C LEU A 30 5.60 0.68 -21.54
N PHE A 31 4.31 0.87 -21.78
CA PHE A 31 3.40 -0.20 -22.18
C PHE A 31 2.81 -0.02 -23.58
N GLY A 32 2.98 1.14 -24.22
CA GLY A 32 2.37 1.46 -25.52
C GLY A 32 0.85 1.62 -25.50
N ALA A 33 0.20 1.32 -24.37
CA ALA A 33 -1.21 1.52 -24.08
C ALA A 33 -1.41 1.77 -22.58
N THR A 34 -2.46 2.49 -22.21
CA THR A 34 -2.81 2.75 -20.80
C THR A 34 -3.96 1.88 -20.29
N GLU A 35 -4.62 1.16 -21.20
CA GLU A 35 -5.81 0.36 -20.96
C GLU A 35 -5.81 -0.89 -21.86
N GLY A 36 -6.71 -1.83 -21.57
CA GLY A 36 -6.92 -3.03 -22.39
C GLY A 36 -6.19 -4.28 -21.88
N LEU A 37 -6.56 -5.42 -22.46
CA LEU A 37 -6.16 -6.76 -22.00
C LEU A 37 -4.64 -6.95 -21.98
N TRP A 38 -3.90 -6.33 -22.91
CA TRP A 38 -2.44 -6.45 -22.98
C TRP A 38 -1.71 -5.79 -21.81
N VAL A 39 -2.26 -4.71 -21.25
CA VAL A 39 -1.67 -4.07 -20.07
C VAL A 39 -1.83 -4.98 -18.85
N VAL A 40 -3.03 -5.53 -18.66
CA VAL A 40 -3.33 -6.41 -17.52
C VAL A 40 -2.74 -7.82 -17.65
N LEU A 41 -2.36 -8.28 -18.83
CA LEU A 41 -1.63 -9.55 -18.99
C LEU A 41 -0.11 -9.38 -18.87
N ASN A 42 0.40 -8.15 -18.84
CA ASN A 42 1.84 -7.90 -18.74
C ASN A 42 2.29 -8.02 -17.26
N PRO A 43 3.16 -8.98 -16.89
CA PRO A 43 3.63 -9.11 -15.50
C PRO A 43 4.40 -7.87 -15.01
N PHE A 44 5.00 -7.11 -15.92
CA PHE A 44 5.73 -5.89 -15.59
C PHE A 44 4.80 -4.79 -15.05
N TYR A 45 3.54 -4.76 -15.51
CA TYR A 45 2.52 -3.82 -15.03
C TYR A 45 2.32 -3.95 -13.51
N TYR A 46 2.20 -5.17 -12.99
CA TYR A 46 1.93 -5.46 -11.57
C TYR A 46 3.04 -5.05 -10.60
N VAL A 47 4.23 -4.73 -11.12
CA VAL A 47 5.39 -4.35 -10.31
C VAL A 47 5.76 -2.88 -10.52
N THR A 48 5.48 -2.32 -11.71
CA THR A 48 5.95 -0.98 -12.07
C THR A 48 4.86 0.08 -12.10
N ASN A 49 3.57 -0.31 -12.14
CA ASN A 49 2.46 0.64 -12.15
C ASN A 49 2.45 1.60 -10.95
N MET A 50 2.95 1.16 -9.79
CA MET A 50 3.00 1.95 -8.57
C MET A 50 4.02 3.10 -8.61
N PHE A 51 4.96 3.10 -9.57
CA PHE A 51 5.95 4.18 -9.71
C PHE A 51 5.49 5.32 -10.62
N LEU A 52 4.49 5.07 -11.47
CA LEU A 52 4.00 6.04 -12.44
C LEU A 52 2.94 6.93 -11.80
N HIS A 53 3.05 8.26 -11.91
CA HIS A 53 1.98 9.17 -11.47
C HIS A 53 1.37 9.91 -12.65
N LEU A 54 0.20 10.50 -12.37
CA LEU A 54 -0.55 11.28 -13.36
C LEU A 54 0.07 12.66 -13.56
N ASP A 55 0.57 13.23 -12.47
CA ASP A 55 1.21 14.54 -12.42
C ASP A 55 2.04 14.68 -11.13
N TRP A 56 2.76 15.80 -11.03
CA TRP A 56 3.57 16.17 -9.87
C TRP A 56 2.76 16.31 -8.57
N SER A 57 1.50 16.72 -8.64
CA SER A 57 0.64 16.87 -7.46
C SER A 57 0.28 15.50 -6.88
N HIS A 58 -0.08 14.55 -7.74
CA HIS A 58 -0.35 13.17 -7.39
C HIS A 58 0.90 12.52 -6.78
N PHE A 59 2.09 12.71 -7.37
CA PHE A 59 3.35 12.25 -6.79
C PHE A 59 3.60 12.83 -5.40
N ARG A 60 3.54 14.15 -5.24
CA ARG A 60 3.80 14.81 -3.94
C ARG A 60 2.83 14.33 -2.87
N THR A 61 1.54 14.22 -3.20
CA THR A 61 0.51 13.74 -2.28
C THR A 61 0.78 12.33 -1.80
N ASN A 62 1.19 11.43 -2.70
CA ASN A 62 1.60 10.09 -2.31
C ASN A 62 2.84 10.11 -1.42
N MET A 63 3.85 10.94 -1.70
CA MET A 63 5.07 11.01 -0.89
C MET A 63 4.82 11.51 0.53
N LEU A 64 3.85 12.42 0.73
CA LEU A 64 3.49 12.95 2.06
C LEU A 64 3.03 11.86 3.03
N LEU A 65 2.34 10.84 2.53
CA LEU A 65 1.90 9.70 3.33
C LEU A 65 2.89 8.54 3.25
N TRP A 66 3.46 8.26 2.08
CA TRP A 66 4.42 7.17 1.90
C TRP A 66 5.60 7.29 2.87
N MET A 67 6.27 8.44 2.89
CA MET A 67 7.52 8.62 3.61
C MET A 67 7.39 8.35 5.12
N PRO A 68 6.53 9.04 5.88
CA PRO A 68 6.47 8.82 7.32
C PRO A 68 6.04 7.39 7.68
N PHE A 69 5.05 6.83 6.97
CA PHE A 69 4.52 5.51 7.31
C PHE A 69 5.47 4.39 6.88
N ALA A 70 6.12 4.47 5.72
CA ALA A 70 7.09 3.45 5.27
C ALA A 70 8.34 3.45 6.14
N ILE A 71 8.82 4.62 6.56
CA ILE A 71 9.94 4.75 7.50
C ILE A 71 9.55 4.12 8.84
N LEU A 72 8.41 4.50 9.41
CA LEU A 72 7.95 3.98 10.70
C LEU A 72 7.74 2.46 10.65
N LEU A 73 7.09 1.95 9.60
CA LEU A 73 6.91 0.51 9.41
C LEU A 73 8.25 -0.20 9.29
N THR A 74 9.23 0.39 8.59
CA THR A 74 10.58 -0.20 8.48
C THR A 74 11.25 -0.30 9.83
N TRP A 75 11.20 0.76 10.65
CA TRP A 75 11.75 0.73 12.01
C TRP A 75 11.04 -0.27 12.93
N MET A 76 9.75 -0.48 12.74
CA MET A 76 8.99 -1.49 13.47
C MET A 76 9.22 -2.91 12.95
N THR A 77 9.70 -3.08 11.71
CA THR A 77 9.83 -4.37 11.03
C THR A 77 11.21 -4.50 10.36
N SER A 78 11.28 -4.44 9.03
CA SER A 78 12.51 -4.44 8.24
C SER A 78 12.22 -3.97 6.79
N ASN A 79 13.26 -3.61 6.05
CA ASN A 79 13.14 -3.30 4.61
C ASN A 79 12.51 -4.47 3.82
N ARG A 80 12.94 -5.71 4.10
CA ARG A 80 12.40 -6.91 3.42
C ARG A 80 10.89 -7.05 3.65
N HIS A 81 10.43 -6.75 4.87
CA HIS A 81 9.01 -6.80 5.23
C HIS A 81 8.21 -5.75 4.47
N VAL A 82 8.66 -4.49 4.48
CA VAL A 82 7.98 -3.39 3.77
C VAL A 82 7.93 -3.67 2.26
N LEU A 83 9.03 -4.11 1.66
CA LEU A 83 9.07 -4.46 0.23
C LEU A 83 8.09 -5.59 -0.10
N GLY A 84 8.11 -6.68 0.66
CA GLY A 84 7.23 -7.83 0.44
C GLY A 84 5.76 -7.48 0.59
N LEU A 85 5.41 -6.68 1.62
CA LEU A 85 4.06 -6.19 1.83
C LEU A 85 3.61 -5.31 0.66
N VAL A 86 4.41 -4.31 0.28
CA VAL A 86 4.05 -3.35 -0.77
C VAL A 86 3.87 -4.04 -2.11
N VAL A 87 4.82 -4.89 -2.51
CA VAL A 87 4.73 -5.63 -3.78
C VAL A 87 3.55 -6.60 -3.74
N GLY A 88 3.41 -7.38 -2.67
CA GLY A 88 2.33 -8.35 -2.52
C GLY A 88 0.95 -7.69 -2.59
N THR A 89 0.75 -6.62 -1.83
CA THR A 89 -0.50 -5.87 -1.85
C THR A 89 -0.74 -5.18 -3.20
N ASN A 90 0.29 -4.62 -3.83
CA ASN A 90 0.14 -4.01 -5.16
C ASN A 90 -0.31 -5.02 -6.21
N VAL A 91 0.29 -6.22 -6.21
CA VAL A 91 -0.09 -7.32 -7.11
C VAL A 91 -1.54 -7.74 -6.86
N LEU A 92 -1.93 -7.97 -5.60
CA LEU A 92 -3.30 -8.37 -5.26
C LEU A 92 -4.34 -7.31 -5.66
N THR A 93 -4.09 -6.05 -5.33
CA THR A 93 -4.96 -4.93 -5.70
C THR A 93 -5.08 -4.81 -7.22
N SER A 94 -3.94 -4.84 -7.93
CA SER A 94 -3.91 -4.73 -9.39
C SER A 94 -4.62 -5.90 -10.06
N LEU A 95 -4.52 -7.12 -9.51
CA LEU A 95 -5.21 -8.30 -10.03
C LEU A 95 -6.73 -8.18 -9.90
N VAL A 96 -7.24 -7.75 -8.73
CA VAL A 96 -8.68 -7.55 -8.53
C VAL A 96 -9.22 -6.48 -9.45
N LEU A 97 -8.50 -5.37 -9.62
CA LEU A 97 -8.89 -4.29 -10.54
C LEU A 97 -8.84 -4.75 -12.00
N ALA A 98 -7.83 -5.55 -12.37
CA ALA A 98 -7.70 -6.12 -13.70
C ALA A 98 -8.86 -7.05 -14.07
N ILE A 99 -9.34 -7.88 -13.13
CA ILE A 99 -10.55 -8.69 -13.33
C ILE A 99 -11.78 -7.82 -13.60
N GLY A 100 -11.84 -6.64 -12.98
CA GLY A 100 -12.85 -5.61 -13.26
C GLY A 100 -12.61 -4.81 -14.55
N GLY A 101 -11.60 -5.16 -15.36
CA GLY A 101 -11.25 -4.45 -16.60
C GLY A 101 -10.55 -3.11 -16.38
N MET A 102 -10.04 -2.84 -15.17
CA MET A 102 -9.43 -1.56 -14.81
C MET A 102 -7.91 -1.66 -14.69
N ALA A 103 -7.21 -0.79 -15.42
CA ALA A 103 -5.80 -0.52 -15.18
C ALA A 103 -5.66 0.69 -14.26
N VAL A 104 -4.72 0.64 -13.32
CA VAL A 104 -4.45 1.72 -12.37
C VAL A 104 -2.96 2.04 -12.32
N TRP A 105 -2.68 3.32 -12.10
CA TRP A 105 -1.35 3.90 -12.06
C TRP A 105 -1.23 4.74 -10.80
N GLY A 106 -0.08 4.65 -10.12
CA GLY A 106 0.21 5.45 -8.94
C GLY A 106 0.51 4.64 -7.70
N LEU A 107 1.30 5.24 -6.82
CA LEU A 107 1.72 4.63 -5.56
C LEU A 107 0.59 4.55 -4.53
N SER A 108 -0.52 5.25 -4.74
CA SER A 108 -1.54 5.48 -3.71
C SER A 108 -2.09 4.19 -3.09
N GLY A 109 -2.29 3.11 -3.86
CA GLY A 109 -2.69 1.82 -3.30
C GLY A 109 -1.67 1.26 -2.30
N ALA A 110 -0.38 1.34 -2.64
CA ALA A 110 0.72 0.96 -1.76
C ALA A 110 0.89 1.92 -0.56
N VAL A 111 0.59 3.21 -0.73
CA VAL A 111 0.55 4.17 0.39
C VAL A 111 -0.47 3.72 1.44
N PHE A 112 -1.71 3.47 1.03
CA PHE A 112 -2.76 3.00 1.93
C PHE A 112 -2.44 1.63 2.53
N ALA A 113 -1.76 0.77 1.78
CA ALA A 113 -1.26 -0.51 2.28
C ALA A 113 -0.27 -0.32 3.45
N VAL A 114 0.72 0.56 3.28
CA VAL A 114 1.71 0.85 4.33
C VAL A 114 1.08 1.56 5.52
N VAL A 115 0.11 2.46 5.32
CA VAL A 115 -0.67 3.08 6.41
C VAL A 115 -1.38 2.00 7.24
N ALA A 116 -2.12 1.10 6.59
CA ALA A 116 -2.84 0.01 7.26
C ALA A 116 -1.88 -0.89 8.06
N ALA A 117 -0.79 -1.32 7.43
CA ALA A 117 0.19 -2.17 8.10
C ALA A 117 0.89 -1.47 9.26
N THR A 118 1.21 -0.18 9.12
CA THR A 118 1.77 0.62 10.23
C THR A 118 0.82 0.66 11.41
N LEU A 119 -0.47 0.93 11.16
CA LEU A 119 -1.51 0.97 12.17
C LEU A 119 -1.67 -0.38 12.90
N VAL A 120 -1.71 -1.47 12.14
CA VAL A 120 -1.80 -2.84 12.68
C VAL A 120 -0.56 -3.19 13.50
N ARG A 121 0.64 -2.91 12.99
CA ARG A 121 1.90 -3.21 13.69
C ARG A 121 2.04 -2.40 14.98
N ALA A 122 1.69 -1.11 14.93
CA ALA A 122 1.68 -0.24 16.10
C ALA A 122 0.68 -0.75 17.16
N THR A 123 -0.53 -1.16 16.74
CA THR A 123 -1.52 -1.78 17.62
C THR A 123 -0.96 -3.06 18.27
N GLY A 124 -0.32 -3.92 17.48
CA GLY A 124 0.32 -5.13 17.98
C GLY A 124 1.40 -4.88 19.04
N TYR A 125 2.11 -3.74 18.92
CA TYR A 125 3.09 -3.28 19.90
C TYR A 125 2.46 -2.67 21.15
N ALA A 126 1.42 -1.85 21.01
CA ALA A 126 0.69 -1.28 22.15
C ALA A 126 0.02 -2.38 23.00
N MET A 127 -0.46 -3.44 22.35
CA MET A 127 -1.16 -4.54 22.99
C MET A 127 -0.21 -5.64 23.52
N ARG A 128 1.10 -5.38 23.66
CA ARG A 128 2.05 -6.34 24.25
C ARG A 128 1.61 -6.74 25.67
N GLY A 129 1.56 -8.04 25.93
CA GLY A 129 1.14 -8.59 27.24
C GLY A 129 -0.36 -8.83 27.43
N VAL A 130 -1.23 -8.40 26.52
CA VAL A 130 -2.66 -8.80 26.58
C VAL A 130 -2.91 -10.15 25.88
N SER A 131 -4.10 -10.73 26.13
CA SER A 131 -4.54 -11.98 25.51
C SER A 131 -4.66 -11.85 23.98
N ARG A 132 -4.58 -13.00 23.29
CA ARG A 132 -4.74 -13.07 21.85
C ARG A 132 -6.12 -12.58 21.40
N ASP A 133 -7.17 -12.93 22.13
CA ASP A 133 -8.54 -12.55 21.79
C ASP A 133 -8.74 -11.04 21.90
N THR A 134 -8.19 -10.42 22.94
CA THR A 134 -8.21 -8.95 23.08
C THR A 134 -7.43 -8.28 21.95
N LEU A 135 -6.24 -8.80 21.58
CA LEU A 135 -5.49 -8.27 20.43
C LEU A 135 -6.30 -8.35 19.12
N ILE A 136 -6.93 -9.49 18.83
CA ILE A 136 -7.74 -9.67 17.62
C ILE A 136 -8.92 -8.70 17.64
N ALA A 137 -9.64 -8.61 18.76
CA ALA A 137 -10.75 -7.68 18.91
C ALA A 137 -10.32 -6.22 18.69
N THR A 138 -9.16 -5.83 19.21
CA THR A 138 -8.60 -4.48 18.98
C THR A 138 -8.22 -4.26 17.52
N LEU A 139 -7.58 -5.23 16.86
CA LEU A 139 -7.25 -5.13 15.44
C LEU A 139 -8.50 -4.97 14.57
N VAL A 140 -9.55 -5.75 14.85
CA VAL A 140 -10.85 -5.60 14.17
C VAL A 140 -11.46 -4.24 14.47
N GLY A 141 -11.46 -3.82 15.74
CA GLY A 141 -12.00 -2.53 16.18
C GLY A 141 -11.29 -1.32 15.57
N VAL A 142 -10.04 -1.46 15.15
CA VAL A 142 -9.30 -0.41 14.44
C VAL A 142 -9.50 -0.51 12.93
N LEU A 143 -9.33 -1.70 12.34
CA LEU A 143 -9.38 -1.87 10.89
C LEU A 143 -10.80 -1.71 10.32
N PHE A 144 -11.82 -2.22 11.00
CA PHE A 144 -13.18 -2.22 10.48
C PHE A 144 -13.75 -0.80 10.33
N PRO A 145 -13.69 0.08 11.36
CA PRO A 145 -14.17 1.45 11.20
C PRO A 145 -13.36 2.24 10.17
N THR A 146 -12.03 2.09 10.12
CA THR A 146 -11.21 2.80 9.13
C THR A 146 -11.51 2.35 7.70
N THR A 147 -11.66 1.05 7.47
CA THR A 147 -12.05 0.50 6.16
C THR A 147 -13.42 1.02 5.76
N PHE A 148 -14.38 1.06 6.69
CA PHE A 148 -15.72 1.59 6.43
C PHE A 148 -15.71 3.10 6.15
N ALA A 149 -14.88 3.87 6.85
CA ALA A 149 -14.71 5.29 6.58
C ALA A 149 -14.12 5.54 5.18
N LEU A 150 -13.12 4.75 4.76
CA LEU A 150 -12.57 4.81 3.40
C LEU A 150 -13.61 4.43 2.35
N LEU A 151 -14.43 3.41 2.63
CA LEU A 151 -15.57 3.04 1.78
C LEU A 151 -16.60 4.17 1.67
N ALA A 152 -16.93 4.83 2.79
CA ALA A 152 -17.86 5.97 2.79
C ALA A 152 -17.30 7.14 1.97
N ILE A 153 -16.01 7.48 2.13
CA ILE A 153 -15.34 8.50 1.32
C ILE A 153 -15.42 8.15 -0.17
N MET A 154 -15.14 6.90 -0.54
CA MET A 154 -15.24 6.42 -1.91
C MET A 154 -16.66 6.60 -2.48
N VAL A 155 -17.69 6.25 -1.71
CA VAL A 155 -19.09 6.38 -2.14
C VAL A 155 -19.50 7.85 -2.28
N LEU A 156 -19.06 8.72 -1.37
CA LEU A 156 -19.41 10.14 -1.34
C LEU A 156 -18.64 10.99 -2.36
N ALA A 157 -17.41 10.60 -2.74
CA ALA A 157 -16.58 11.33 -3.70
C ALA A 157 -17.13 11.29 -5.14
N GLY A 158 -18.04 10.36 -5.46
CA GLY A 158 -18.76 10.31 -6.73
C GLY A 158 -17.97 9.71 -7.90
N ARG A 159 -18.68 9.36 -8.98
CA ARG A 159 -18.24 8.45 -10.07
C ARG A 159 -16.88 8.73 -10.72
N GLN A 160 -16.44 9.99 -10.78
CA GLN A 160 -15.23 10.38 -11.50
C GLN A 160 -13.92 9.94 -10.80
N THR A 161 -13.98 9.58 -9.51
CA THR A 161 -12.79 9.21 -8.73
C THR A 161 -12.77 7.75 -8.27
N HIS A 162 -13.85 6.98 -8.52
CA HIS A 162 -14.05 5.63 -7.97
C HIS A 162 -12.90 4.67 -8.26
N ILE A 163 -12.33 4.70 -9.47
CA ILE A 163 -11.30 3.73 -9.87
C ILE A 163 -10.06 3.85 -8.95
N SER A 164 -9.65 5.09 -8.65
CA SER A 164 -8.53 5.34 -7.73
C SER A 164 -8.86 4.94 -6.29
N HIS A 165 -10.08 5.22 -5.85
CA HIS A 165 -10.53 4.93 -4.48
C HIS A 165 -10.72 3.45 -4.18
N VAL A 166 -11.18 2.64 -5.16
CA VAL A 166 -11.25 1.18 -5.02
C VAL A 166 -9.83 0.63 -4.81
N GLY A 167 -8.84 1.10 -5.58
CA GLY A 167 -7.44 0.72 -5.39
C GLY A 167 -6.90 1.09 -4.00
N HIS A 168 -7.25 2.27 -3.48
CA HIS A 168 -6.88 2.69 -2.11
C HIS A 168 -7.49 1.77 -1.05
N LEU A 169 -8.79 1.49 -1.16
CA LEU A 169 -9.52 0.64 -0.24
C LEU A 169 -8.96 -0.79 -0.23
N LEU A 170 -8.73 -1.37 -1.41
CA LEU A 170 -8.15 -2.70 -1.55
C LEU A 170 -6.73 -2.75 -0.99
N GLY A 171 -5.90 -1.75 -1.28
CA GLY A 171 -4.56 -1.62 -0.72
C GLY A 171 -4.57 -1.61 0.81
N PHE A 172 -5.43 -0.79 1.41
CA PHE A 172 -5.62 -0.74 2.86
C PHE A 172 -6.07 -2.09 3.42
N ALA A 173 -7.12 -2.68 2.85
CA ALA A 173 -7.71 -3.91 3.35
C ALA A 173 -6.75 -5.10 3.26
N PHE A 174 -6.10 -5.31 2.12
CA PHE A 174 -5.17 -6.43 1.93
C PHE A 174 -3.97 -6.34 2.86
N ALA A 175 -3.31 -5.18 2.95
CA ALA A 175 -2.18 -5.05 3.85
C ALA A 175 -2.59 -5.10 5.32
N GLY A 176 -3.75 -4.53 5.69
CA GLY A 176 -4.29 -4.65 7.03
C GLY A 176 -4.48 -6.11 7.46
N VAL A 177 -5.04 -6.94 6.58
CA VAL A 177 -5.21 -8.37 6.81
C VAL A 177 -3.86 -9.10 6.87
N ILE A 178 -2.99 -8.90 5.87
CA ILE A 178 -1.66 -9.54 5.81
C ILE A 178 -0.85 -9.22 7.07
N GLU A 179 -0.81 -7.94 7.46
CA GLU A 179 -0.06 -7.52 8.64
C GLU A 179 -0.66 -8.06 9.94
N SER A 180 -1.99 -8.18 10.01
CA SER A 180 -2.67 -8.76 11.18
C SER A 180 -2.26 -10.21 11.38
N VAL A 181 -2.12 -10.98 10.29
CA VAL A 181 -1.60 -12.35 10.34
C VAL A 181 -0.19 -12.37 10.93
N PHE A 182 0.72 -11.51 10.47
CA PHE A 182 2.07 -11.45 11.02
C PHE A 182 2.09 -11.05 12.51
N VAL A 183 1.28 -10.07 12.90
CA VAL A 183 1.19 -9.62 14.30
C VAL A 183 0.65 -10.74 15.20
N VAL A 184 -0.42 -11.42 14.80
CA VAL A 184 -1.02 -12.51 15.57
C VAL A 184 -0.11 -13.74 15.61
N ALA A 185 0.49 -14.14 14.49
CA ALA A 185 1.40 -15.28 14.43
C ALA A 185 2.65 -15.06 15.29
N SER A 186 3.18 -13.84 15.34
CA SER A 186 4.34 -13.51 16.18
C SER A 186 4.10 -13.69 17.70
N ARG A 187 2.82 -13.76 18.13
CA ARG A 187 2.45 -14.06 19.52
C ARG A 187 2.46 -15.53 19.88
N GLN A 188 2.33 -16.44 18.91
CA GLN A 188 2.36 -17.88 19.16
C GLN A 188 3.78 -18.38 19.45
N ASN A 189 4.79 -17.62 19.01
CA ASN A 189 6.20 -17.99 19.13
C ASN A 189 6.90 -17.34 20.35
N ARG A 190 6.14 -16.80 21.31
CA ARG A 190 6.63 -16.21 22.57
C ARG A 190 5.95 -16.89 23.73
#